data_AF-A2STV8-F1
#
_entry.id   AF-A2STV8-F1
#
_cell.length_a   1.000
_cell.length_b   1.000
_cell.length_c   1.000
_cell.angle_alpha   90.00
_cell.angle_beta   90.00
_cell.angle_gamma   90.00
#
_symmetry.space_group_name_H-M   'P 1'
#
loop_
_entity.id
_entity.type
_entity.pdbx_description
1 polymer ?
#
loop_
_entity_poly.entity_id
_entity_poly.type
_entity_poly.pdbx_seq_one_letter_code
_entity_poly.pdbx_strand_id
1 'polypeptide(L)'
;MSLFNQVLLDMNGLTYFLDLSIQEEFFGNVGESFTLDLIKETEMKRPSWEEMAGYGLQTMSLSGTQMSDAASLMRKRRGLSIYDAGLLILCRDTGIPLITEDKKMISEMEREGWQRIPLPDVVGMMMQEGIISHKRACRIFDQLGSTFLKKRYDCKKYLEKYSETSSEDAVLEESPLYAEGFGVVSEVEEIVVMVSPESRSDYSGV
;
A
#
# COMPACT_ATOMS: atom_id res chain seq x y z
N MET A 1 10.34 -13.49 -5.10
CA MET A 1 10.12 -13.05 -6.50
C MET A 1 9.89 -11.55 -6.48
N SER A 2 10.13 -10.84 -7.59
CA SER A 2 9.77 -9.42 -7.68
C SER A 2 8.38 -9.26 -8.28
N LEU A 3 7.57 -8.36 -7.74
CA LEU A 3 6.23 -8.02 -8.24
C LEU A 3 6.29 -7.51 -9.69
N PHE A 4 7.28 -6.65 -9.97
CA PHE A 4 7.52 -6.05 -11.28
C PHE A 4 9.02 -5.86 -11.46
N ASN A 5 9.52 -6.09 -12.67
CA ASN A 5 10.90 -5.74 -12.99
C ASN A 5 11.11 -4.22 -12.90
N GLN A 6 10.18 -3.44 -13.47
CA GLN A 6 10.22 -1.98 -13.50
C GLN A 6 8.80 -1.42 -13.42
N VAL A 7 8.62 -0.26 -12.79
CA VAL A 7 7.32 0.42 -12.73
C VAL A 7 7.45 1.94 -12.65
N LEU A 8 6.52 2.65 -13.27
CA LEU A 8 6.35 4.10 -13.16
C LEU A 8 5.28 4.42 -12.12
N LEU A 9 5.47 5.52 -11.37
CA LEU A 9 4.59 5.99 -10.32
C LEU A 9 4.29 7.49 -10.50
N ASP A 10 3.00 7.85 -10.44
CA ASP A 10 2.56 9.23 -10.33
C ASP A 10 2.55 9.72 -8.86
N MET A 11 2.38 11.02 -8.65
CA MET A 11 2.36 11.60 -7.30
C MET A 11 1.22 11.06 -6.43
N ASN A 12 0.07 10.80 -7.03
CA ASN A 12 -1.07 10.24 -6.29
C ASN A 12 -0.75 8.82 -5.83
N GLY A 13 -0.17 7.98 -6.68
CA GLY A 13 0.30 6.64 -6.36
C GLY A 13 1.30 6.66 -5.21
N LEU A 14 2.33 7.51 -5.28
CA LEU A 14 3.30 7.68 -4.19
C LEU A 14 2.65 8.06 -2.86
N THR A 15 1.66 8.97 -2.91
CA THR A 15 0.89 9.37 -1.73
C THR A 15 0.06 8.21 -1.18
N TYR A 16 -0.58 7.43 -2.05
CA TYR A 16 -1.37 6.27 -1.65
C TYR A 16 -0.51 5.19 -0.98
N PHE A 17 0.70 4.91 -1.49
CA PHE A 17 1.59 3.94 -0.85
C PHE A 17 1.90 4.31 0.60
N LEU A 18 2.16 5.61 0.86
CA LEU A 18 2.36 6.11 2.22
C LEU A 18 1.10 6.04 3.09
N ASP A 19 -0.02 6.56 2.57
CA ASP A 19 -1.26 6.67 3.34
C ASP A 19 -1.85 5.29 3.70
N LEU A 20 -1.60 4.29 2.85
CA LEU A 20 -1.96 2.89 3.09
C LEU A 20 -0.90 2.15 3.92
N SER A 21 0.26 2.78 4.15
CA SER A 21 1.41 2.21 4.86
C SER A 21 1.80 0.86 4.27
N ILE A 22 2.12 0.86 2.98
CA ILE A 22 2.57 -0.31 2.20
C ILE A 22 3.86 -0.03 1.42
N GLN A 23 4.50 1.12 1.64
CA GLN A 23 5.69 1.52 0.91
C GLN A 23 6.87 0.56 1.12
N GLU A 24 7.13 0.11 2.35
CA GLU A 24 8.24 -0.82 2.63
C GLU A 24 8.02 -2.15 1.92
N GLU A 25 6.82 -2.69 2.03
CA GLU A 25 6.44 -3.95 1.40
C GLU A 25 6.46 -3.86 -0.13
N PHE A 26 5.99 -2.75 -0.69
CA PHE A 26 5.97 -2.55 -2.14
C PHE A 26 7.39 -2.36 -2.69
N PHE A 27 8.12 -1.36 -2.22
CA PHE A 27 9.43 -1.04 -2.77
C PHE A 27 10.49 -2.11 -2.46
N GLY A 28 10.36 -2.82 -1.33
CA GLY A 28 11.22 -3.96 -1.01
C GLY A 28 11.04 -5.17 -1.92
N ASN A 29 9.98 -5.21 -2.74
CA ASN A 29 9.63 -6.34 -3.60
C ASN A 29 9.48 -5.96 -5.09
N VAL A 30 9.80 -4.73 -5.47
CA VAL A 30 9.86 -4.28 -6.87
C VAL A 30 11.32 -4.18 -7.31
N GLY A 31 11.63 -4.55 -8.55
CA GLY A 31 12.99 -4.48 -9.10
C GLY A 31 13.48 -3.04 -9.17
N GLU A 32 12.83 -2.23 -9.99
CA GLU A 32 13.10 -0.78 -10.09
C GLU A 32 11.80 0.01 -10.12
N SER A 33 11.79 1.14 -9.42
CA SER A 33 10.64 2.04 -9.38
C SER A 33 11.06 3.44 -9.77
N PHE A 34 10.27 4.06 -10.63
CA PHE A 34 10.59 5.33 -11.26
C PHE A 34 9.45 6.34 -11.10
N THR A 35 9.80 7.60 -10.95
CA THR A 35 8.90 8.73 -11.19
C THR A 35 9.58 9.75 -12.10
N LEU A 36 8.87 10.80 -12.49
CA LEU A 36 9.41 11.87 -13.33
C LEU A 36 10.30 12.80 -12.48
N ASP A 37 11.46 13.20 -12.97
CA ASP A 37 12.36 14.13 -12.28
C ASP A 37 11.70 15.49 -11.94
N LEU A 38 10.86 16.01 -12.84
CA LEU A 38 10.10 17.24 -12.63
C LEU A 38 9.18 17.17 -11.41
N ILE A 39 8.66 15.98 -11.09
CA ILE A 39 7.80 15.75 -9.91
C ILE A 39 8.61 15.93 -8.62
N LYS A 40 9.82 15.36 -8.58
CA LYS A 40 10.75 15.50 -7.45
C LYS A 40 11.01 16.97 -7.12
N GLU A 41 11.23 17.79 -8.14
CA GLU A 41 11.61 19.20 -7.96
C GLU A 41 10.45 20.10 -7.51
N THR A 42 9.19 19.71 -7.76
CA THR A 42 8.06 20.65 -7.69
C THR A 42 6.89 20.20 -6.81
N GLU A 43 6.63 18.90 -6.70
CA GLU A 43 5.38 18.41 -6.08
C GLU A 43 5.59 17.59 -4.79
N MET A 44 6.79 17.02 -4.59
CA MET A 44 7.09 16.13 -3.46
C MET A 44 7.30 16.89 -2.14
N LYS A 45 6.20 17.32 -1.52
CA LYS A 45 6.20 17.85 -0.14
C LYS A 45 5.87 16.79 0.91
N ARG A 46 4.95 15.88 0.59
CA ARG A 46 4.60 14.70 1.38
C ARG A 46 4.00 13.66 0.42
N PRO A 47 4.67 12.53 0.13
CA PRO A 47 6.02 12.14 0.60
C PRO A 47 7.11 13.18 0.32
N SER A 48 8.14 13.22 1.17
CA SER A 48 9.38 13.92 0.81
C SER A 48 10.19 13.11 -0.20
N TRP A 49 11.01 13.75 -1.03
CA TRP A 49 11.88 13.04 -1.95
C TRP A 49 12.87 12.14 -1.19
N GLU A 50 13.47 12.64 -0.12
CA GLU A 50 14.46 11.91 0.69
C GLU A 50 13.88 10.61 1.24
N GLU A 51 12.64 10.65 1.72
CA GLU A 51 11.90 9.48 2.18
C GLU A 51 11.70 8.45 1.07
N MET A 52 11.19 8.86 -0.10
CA MET A 52 10.92 7.92 -1.19
C MET A 52 12.19 7.37 -1.84
N ALA A 53 13.23 8.19 -1.95
CA ALA A 53 14.54 7.74 -2.39
C ALA A 53 15.15 6.73 -1.40
N GLY A 54 14.88 6.87 -0.10
CA GLY A 54 15.25 5.90 0.94
C GLY A 54 14.61 4.52 0.73
N TYR A 55 13.41 4.46 0.13
CA TYR A 55 12.78 3.21 -0.29
C TYR A 55 13.24 2.72 -1.66
N GLY A 56 14.12 3.44 -2.38
CA GLY A 56 14.63 3.04 -3.69
C GLY A 56 13.88 3.61 -4.88
N LEU A 57 13.03 4.63 -4.69
CA LEU A 57 12.45 5.38 -5.80
C LEU A 57 13.53 6.15 -6.57
N GLN A 58 13.54 5.98 -7.89
CA GLN A 58 14.45 6.67 -8.80
C GLN A 58 13.69 7.69 -9.67
N THR A 59 14.42 8.60 -10.31
CA THR A 59 13.85 9.55 -11.28
C THR A 59 14.26 9.22 -12.69
N MET A 60 13.34 9.42 -13.64
CA MET A 60 13.62 9.46 -15.06
C MET A 60 13.42 10.88 -15.59
N SER A 61 14.30 11.29 -16.49
CA SER A 61 14.23 12.58 -17.17
C SER A 61 13.65 12.42 -18.58
N LEU A 62 12.93 13.44 -19.03
CA LEU A 62 12.48 13.54 -20.42
C LEU A 62 13.60 14.14 -21.29
N SER A 63 13.85 13.53 -22.45
CA SER A 63 14.61 14.20 -23.51
C SER A 63 13.84 15.42 -24.06
N GLY A 64 14.53 16.31 -24.80
CA GLY A 64 13.89 17.50 -25.37
C GLY A 64 12.74 17.18 -26.33
N THR A 65 12.84 16.09 -27.09
CA THR A 65 11.75 15.60 -27.95
C THR A 65 10.57 15.09 -27.13
N GLN A 66 10.84 14.32 -26.07
CA GLN A 66 9.79 13.82 -25.17
C GLN A 66 9.09 14.95 -24.41
N MET A 67 9.82 16.00 -24.03
CA MET A 67 9.23 17.19 -23.41
C MET A 67 8.29 17.93 -24.39
N SER A 68 8.68 18.04 -25.66
CA SER A 68 7.83 18.62 -26.71
C SER A 68 6.56 17.78 -26.94
N ASP A 69 6.69 16.46 -26.91
CA ASP A 69 5.56 15.53 -26.99
C ASP A 69 4.61 15.67 -25.80
N ALA A 70 5.15 15.72 -24.58
CA ALA A 70 4.37 15.92 -23.36
C ALA A 70 3.61 17.26 -23.38
N ALA A 71 4.28 18.34 -23.79
CA ALA A 71 3.65 19.65 -23.94
C ALA A 71 2.54 19.64 -25.01
N SER A 72 2.74 18.91 -26.11
CA SER A 72 1.73 18.72 -27.15
C SER A 72 0.54 17.90 -26.67
N LEU A 73 0.78 16.84 -25.92
CA LEU A 73 -0.26 16.00 -25.32
C LEU A 73 -1.11 16.80 -24.31
N MET A 74 -0.45 17.55 -23.42
CA MET A 74 -1.10 18.44 -22.45
C MET A 74 -2.01 19.47 -23.14
N ARG A 75 -1.60 20.06 -24.27
CA ARG A 75 -2.44 21.00 -25.04
C ARG A 75 -3.64 20.31 -25.70
N LYS A 76 -3.46 19.07 -26.17
CA LYS A 76 -4.52 18.28 -26.83
C LYS A 76 -5.53 17.70 -25.84
N ARG A 77 -5.14 17.49 -24.58
CA ARG A 77 -5.94 16.79 -23.55
C ARG A 77 -6.20 17.69 -22.37
N ARG A 78 -7.44 18.18 -22.27
CA ARG A 78 -7.83 19.11 -21.21
C ARG A 78 -7.62 18.50 -19.82
N GLY A 79 -6.76 19.15 -19.04
CA GLY A 79 -6.60 18.89 -17.62
C GLY A 79 -5.61 17.78 -17.25
N LEU A 80 -4.82 17.25 -18.20
CA LEU A 80 -3.56 16.60 -17.85
C LEU A 80 -2.56 17.67 -17.42
N SER A 81 -1.81 17.44 -16.34
CA SER A 81 -0.65 18.27 -16.02
C SER A 81 0.51 17.94 -16.96
N ILE A 82 1.56 18.78 -16.96
CA ILE A 82 2.79 18.46 -17.70
C ILE A 82 3.48 17.21 -17.13
N TYR A 83 3.32 16.95 -15.83
CA TYR A 83 3.89 15.80 -15.14
C TYR A 83 3.18 14.50 -15.57
N ASP A 84 1.85 14.52 -15.58
CA ASP A 84 1.04 13.39 -16.05
C ASP A 84 1.35 13.09 -17.51
N ALA A 85 1.39 14.14 -18.35
CA ALA A 85 1.76 13.99 -19.74
C ALA A 85 3.18 13.42 -19.90
N GLY A 86 4.14 13.87 -19.09
CA GLY A 86 5.50 13.34 -19.05
C GLY A 86 5.56 11.86 -18.72
N LEU A 87 4.88 11.42 -17.66
CA LEU A 87 4.79 10.01 -17.28
C LEU A 87 4.15 9.15 -18.37
N LEU A 88 3.12 9.65 -19.04
CA LEU A 88 2.49 8.97 -20.18
C LEU A 88 3.47 8.81 -21.35
N ILE A 89 4.27 9.84 -21.67
CA ILE A 89 5.31 9.75 -22.70
C ILE A 89 6.41 8.75 -22.31
N LEU A 90 6.83 8.73 -21.05
CA LEU A 90 7.79 7.71 -20.56
C LEU A 90 7.21 6.31 -20.68
N CYS A 91 5.97 6.09 -20.26
CA CYS A 91 5.29 4.80 -20.37
C CYS A 91 5.21 4.33 -21.83
N ARG A 92 4.84 5.23 -22.76
CA ARG A 92 4.81 4.96 -24.20
C ARG A 92 6.16 4.54 -24.76
N ASP A 93 7.22 5.30 -24.46
CA ASP A 93 8.52 5.13 -25.11
C ASP A 93 9.35 3.98 -24.52
N THR A 94 9.16 3.70 -23.23
CA THR A 94 9.93 2.68 -22.50
C THR A 94 9.20 1.35 -22.40
N GLY A 95 7.87 1.34 -22.52
CA GLY A 95 7.04 0.18 -22.24
C GLY A 95 6.92 -0.16 -20.75
N ILE A 96 7.49 0.66 -19.85
CA ILE A 96 7.38 0.46 -18.40
C ILE A 96 5.92 0.73 -17.99
N PRO A 97 5.27 -0.19 -17.25
CA PRO A 97 3.89 -0.01 -16.83
C PRO A 97 3.77 1.11 -15.80
N LEU A 98 2.67 1.85 -15.84
CA LEU A 98 2.37 2.92 -14.89
C LEU A 98 1.30 2.50 -13.89
N ILE A 99 1.59 2.68 -12.60
CA ILE A 99 0.58 2.62 -11.54
C ILE A 99 -0.02 4.01 -11.39
N THR A 100 -1.32 4.12 -11.68
CA THR A 100 -2.09 5.35 -11.51
C THR A 100 -3.57 5.04 -11.31
N GLU A 101 -4.22 5.90 -10.52
CA GLU A 101 -5.68 5.96 -10.38
C GLU A 101 -6.26 7.28 -10.93
N ASP A 102 -5.45 8.13 -11.57
CA ASP A 102 -5.93 9.35 -12.22
C ASP A 102 -6.76 9.00 -13.46
N LYS A 103 -8.04 9.38 -13.42
CA LYS A 103 -9.01 9.04 -14.48
C LYS A 103 -8.62 9.55 -15.85
N LYS A 104 -7.92 10.68 -15.95
CA LYS A 104 -7.52 11.26 -17.23
C LYS A 104 -6.33 10.51 -17.80
N MET A 105 -5.35 10.16 -16.96
CA MET A 105 -4.24 9.30 -17.37
C MET A 105 -4.75 7.94 -17.82
N ILE A 106 -5.62 7.31 -17.03
CA ILE A 106 -6.27 6.04 -17.36
C ILE A 106 -6.94 6.10 -18.73
N SER A 107 -7.76 7.14 -18.98
CA SER A 107 -8.46 7.28 -20.26
C SER A 107 -7.52 7.44 -21.45
N GLU A 108 -6.34 8.03 -21.26
CA GLU A 108 -5.36 8.15 -22.34
C GLU A 108 -4.63 6.82 -22.58
N MET A 109 -4.21 6.14 -21.51
CA MET A 109 -3.57 4.84 -21.60
C MET A 109 -4.47 3.80 -22.26
N GLU A 110 -5.75 3.76 -21.90
CA GLU A 110 -6.73 2.84 -22.51
C GLU A 110 -6.94 3.14 -24.00
N ARG A 111 -6.92 4.41 -24.39
CA ARG A 111 -7.06 4.80 -25.81
C ARG A 111 -5.86 4.35 -26.65
N GLU A 112 -4.66 4.51 -26.10
CA GLU A 112 -3.41 4.27 -26.83
C GLU A 112 -2.88 2.83 -26.63
N GLY A 113 -3.51 2.04 -25.74
CA GLY A 113 -3.12 0.67 -25.44
C GLY A 113 -1.86 0.56 -24.57
N TRP A 114 -1.54 1.57 -23.77
CA TRP A 114 -0.37 1.56 -22.88
C TRP A 114 -0.64 0.75 -21.61
N GLN A 115 0.42 0.13 -21.07
CA GLN A 115 0.29 -0.76 -19.92
C GLN A 115 0.04 0.01 -18.62
N ARG A 116 -1.12 -0.22 -18.02
CA ARG A 116 -1.49 0.29 -16.69
C ARG A 116 -1.55 -0.86 -15.69
N ILE A 117 -1.08 -0.59 -14.47
CA ILE A 117 -1.34 -1.44 -13.31
C ILE A 117 -2.27 -0.68 -12.34
N PRO A 118 -3.51 -1.12 -12.13
CA PRO A 118 -4.38 -0.55 -11.10
C PRO A 118 -3.78 -0.75 -9.70
N LEU A 119 -3.86 0.26 -8.84
CA LEU A 119 -3.37 0.13 -7.46
C LEU A 119 -4.01 -1.03 -6.67
N PRO A 120 -5.32 -1.31 -6.79
CA PRO A 120 -5.91 -2.51 -6.18
C PRO A 120 -5.29 -3.82 -6.67
N ASP A 121 -4.81 -3.86 -7.92
CA ASP A 121 -4.15 -5.04 -8.46
C ASP A 121 -2.76 -5.21 -7.85
N VAL A 122 -2.04 -4.13 -7.56
CA VAL A 122 -0.78 -4.18 -6.79
C VAL A 122 -1.00 -4.84 -5.43
N VAL A 123 -2.04 -4.42 -4.70
CA VAL A 123 -2.38 -4.99 -3.38
C VAL A 123 -2.73 -6.47 -3.49
N GLY A 124 -3.50 -6.86 -4.52
CA GLY A 124 -3.83 -8.25 -4.78
C GLY A 124 -2.61 -9.12 -5.07
N MET A 125 -1.67 -8.62 -5.89
CA MET A 125 -0.40 -9.29 -6.19
C MET A 125 0.48 -9.43 -4.93
N MET A 126 0.60 -8.37 -4.12
CA MET A 126 1.34 -8.43 -2.86
C MET A 126 0.79 -9.48 -1.90
N MET A 127 -0.53 -9.62 -1.85
CA MET A 127 -1.19 -10.65 -1.04
C MET A 127 -0.93 -12.05 -1.59
N GLN A 128 -1.02 -12.23 -2.91
CA GLN A 128 -0.77 -13.52 -3.58
C GLN A 128 0.67 -14.00 -3.36
N GLU A 129 1.64 -13.09 -3.45
CA GLU A 129 3.06 -13.39 -3.23
C GLU A 129 3.43 -13.52 -1.74
N GLY A 130 2.45 -13.45 -0.83
CA GLY A 130 2.68 -13.56 0.61
C GLY A 130 3.39 -12.37 1.26
N ILE A 131 3.56 -11.26 0.52
CA ILE A 131 4.21 -10.04 1.00
C ILE A 131 3.35 -9.36 2.07
N ILE A 132 2.03 -9.37 1.90
CA ILE A 132 1.07 -8.91 2.90
C ILE A 132 0.05 -10.01 3.22
N SER A 133 -0.39 -10.06 4.47
CA SER A 133 -1.44 -11.00 4.87
C SER A 133 -2.80 -10.65 4.24
N HIS A 134 -3.66 -11.66 4.09
CA HIS A 134 -5.04 -11.51 3.64
C HIS A 134 -5.81 -10.44 4.45
N LYS A 135 -5.66 -10.49 5.77
CA LYS A 135 -6.28 -9.51 6.69
C LYS A 135 -5.79 -8.09 6.44
N ARG A 136 -4.51 -7.91 6.10
CA ARG A 136 -3.93 -6.61 5.75
C ARG A 136 -4.46 -6.13 4.40
N ALA A 137 -4.52 -7.00 3.40
CA ALA A 137 -5.06 -6.68 2.07
C ALA A 137 -6.52 -6.21 2.13
N CYS A 138 -7.41 -6.91 2.86
CA CYS A 138 -8.79 -6.46 3.00
C CYS A 138 -8.91 -5.07 3.66
N ARG A 139 -8.10 -4.77 4.69
CA ARG A 139 -8.07 -3.43 5.30
C ARG A 139 -7.66 -2.35 4.29
N ILE A 140 -6.66 -2.64 3.46
CA ILE A 140 -6.21 -1.73 2.41
C ILE A 140 -7.32 -1.51 1.37
N PHE A 141 -8.02 -2.56 0.93
CA PHE A 141 -9.15 -2.42 0.01
C PHE A 141 -10.29 -1.56 0.59
N ASP A 142 -10.57 -1.71 1.89
CA ASP A 142 -11.55 -0.86 2.59
C ASP A 142 -11.10 0.61 2.63
N GLN A 143 -9.81 0.87 2.90
CA GLN A 143 -9.24 2.23 2.88
C GLN A 143 -9.27 2.85 1.48
N LEU A 144 -8.85 2.10 0.46
CA LEU A 144 -8.93 2.51 -0.95
C LEU A 144 -10.36 2.92 -1.33
N GLY A 145 -11.35 2.15 -0.88
CA GLY A 145 -12.73 2.38 -1.26
C GLY A 145 -13.44 3.49 -0.49
N SER A 146 -13.07 3.72 0.76
CA SER A 146 -13.70 4.72 1.63
C SER A 146 -13.03 6.09 1.54
N THR A 147 -11.70 6.14 1.43
CA THR A 147 -10.93 7.38 1.60
C THR A 147 -10.42 7.94 0.28
N PHE A 148 -9.92 7.08 -0.61
CA PHE A 148 -9.12 7.56 -1.75
C PHE A 148 -9.89 7.55 -3.08
N LEU A 149 -10.56 6.44 -3.40
CA LEU A 149 -11.15 6.23 -4.74
C LEU A 149 -12.68 6.34 -4.75
N LYS A 150 -13.31 6.39 -3.56
CA LYS A 150 -14.78 6.42 -3.38
C LYS A 150 -15.50 5.33 -4.19
N LYS A 151 -14.86 4.17 -4.30
CA LYS A 151 -15.34 2.98 -5.02
C LYS A 151 -15.23 1.79 -4.08
N ARG A 152 -16.30 1.04 -3.88
CA ARG A 152 -16.22 -0.15 -3.02
C ARG A 152 -15.39 -1.22 -3.74
N TYR A 153 -14.26 -1.60 -3.16
CA TYR A 153 -13.50 -2.77 -3.58
C TYR A 153 -13.97 -3.97 -2.78
N ASP A 154 -14.37 -5.03 -3.48
CA ASP A 154 -14.80 -6.26 -2.85
C ASP A 154 -13.58 -7.15 -2.64
N CYS A 155 -13.08 -7.23 -1.39
CA CYS A 155 -11.93 -8.07 -1.05
C CYS A 155 -12.14 -9.51 -1.54
N LYS A 156 -13.36 -10.05 -1.48
CA LYS A 156 -13.66 -11.42 -1.91
C LYS A 156 -13.44 -11.60 -3.42
N LYS A 157 -13.85 -10.63 -4.23
CA LYS A 157 -13.63 -10.67 -5.68
C LYS A 157 -12.15 -10.59 -6.04
N TYR A 158 -11.38 -9.78 -5.32
CA TYR A 158 -9.92 -9.72 -5.52
C TYR A 158 -9.24 -11.00 -5.05
N LEU A 159 -9.70 -11.57 -3.93
CA LEU A 159 -9.25 -12.89 -3.46
C LEU A 159 -9.50 -13.96 -4.51
N GLU A 160 -10.71 -14.03 -5.09
CA GLU A 160 -11.03 -14.97 -6.17
C GLU A 160 -10.13 -14.77 -7.40
N LYS A 161 -9.88 -13.51 -7.81
CA LYS A 161 -8.99 -13.20 -8.95
C LYS A 161 -7.56 -13.72 -8.75
N TYR A 162 -7.05 -13.71 -7.52
CA TYR A 162 -5.65 -14.01 -7.22
C TYR A 162 -5.44 -15.38 -6.53
N SER A 163 -6.50 -16.02 -6.04
CA SER A 163 -6.45 -17.36 -5.42
C SER A 163 -6.37 -18.49 -6.45
N GLU A 164 -6.86 -18.27 -7.68
CA GLU A 164 -6.80 -19.26 -8.77
C GLU A 164 -5.36 -19.57 -9.24
N THR A 165 -4.38 -18.77 -8.83
CA THR A 165 -2.95 -18.98 -9.13
C THR A 165 -2.13 -19.51 -7.94
N SER A 166 -2.74 -19.70 -6.77
CA SER A 166 -2.10 -20.15 -5.52
C SER A 166 -2.65 -21.51 -5.08
N SER A 167 -2.75 -22.46 -5.99
CA SER A 167 -2.97 -23.87 -5.61
C SER A 167 -1.62 -24.52 -5.38
N GLU A 168 -1.08 -24.29 -4.17
CA GLU A 168 -0.21 -25.17 -3.37
C GLU A 168 0.49 -24.28 -2.32
N ASP A 169 0.26 -24.56 -1.03
CA ASP A 169 1.04 -24.09 0.13
C ASP A 169 0.80 -22.71 0.77
N ALA A 170 -0.46 -22.34 1.05
CA ALA A 170 -0.75 -21.41 2.14
C ALA A 170 -1.30 -22.16 3.36
N VAL A 171 -0.41 -22.80 4.11
CA VAL A 171 -0.70 -23.25 5.48
C VAL A 171 -1.03 -22.02 6.31
N LEU A 172 -2.24 -21.96 6.85
CA LEU A 172 -2.65 -20.99 7.85
C LEU A 172 -1.84 -21.22 9.14
N GLU A 173 -0.67 -20.61 9.26
CA GLU A 173 -0.03 -20.47 10.57
C GLU A 173 -0.74 -19.36 11.36
N GLU A 174 -1.50 -19.77 12.38
CA GLU A 174 -1.88 -18.88 13.47
C GLU A 174 -0.63 -18.53 14.27
N SER A 175 -0.09 -17.33 14.07
CA SER A 175 0.99 -16.80 14.91
C SER A 175 0.39 -16.24 16.22
N PRO A 176 0.76 -16.76 17.41
CA PRO A 176 0.28 -16.26 18.69
C PRO A 176 1.24 -15.19 19.21
N LEU A 177 1.14 -13.97 18.70
CA LEU A 177 1.87 -12.83 19.25
C LEU A 177 0.94 -11.63 19.23
N TYR A 178 0.23 -11.42 20.34
CA TYR A 178 -0.18 -10.13 20.94
C TYR A 178 -1.18 -10.47 22.07
N ALA A 179 -0.65 -10.98 23.19
CA ALA A 179 -1.41 -11.10 24.42
C ALA A 179 -0.58 -10.48 25.56
N GLU A 180 -0.27 -9.20 25.45
CA GLU A 180 0.05 -8.40 26.64
C GLU A 180 -0.66 -7.05 26.59
N GLY A 181 -1.54 -6.88 27.58
CA GLY A 181 -1.78 -5.59 28.21
C GLY A 181 -2.78 -4.68 27.53
N PHE A 182 -4.08 -4.90 27.76
CA PHE A 182 -4.96 -3.80 28.15
C PHE A 182 -6.05 -4.34 29.07
N GLY A 183 -6.12 -3.75 30.26
CA GLY A 183 -7.02 -4.14 31.32
C GLY A 183 -8.48 -3.96 30.95
N VAL A 184 -9.29 -4.93 31.36
CA VAL A 184 -10.72 -4.75 31.55
C VAL A 184 -11.03 -5.20 32.96
N VAL A 185 -11.45 -4.22 33.76
CA VAL A 185 -12.04 -4.38 35.07
C VAL A 185 -13.39 -5.09 34.90
N SER A 186 -13.62 -6.21 35.59
CA SER A 186 -14.93 -6.49 36.18
C SER A 186 -14.85 -7.68 37.15
N GLU A 187 -15.25 -7.34 38.38
CA GLU A 187 -16.02 -8.13 39.34
C GLU A 187 -15.36 -9.34 40.01
N VAL A 188 -15.03 -9.08 41.28
CA VAL A 188 -14.58 -10.00 42.31
C VAL A 188 -15.80 -10.81 42.77
N GLU A 189 -15.81 -12.12 42.55
CA GLU A 189 -16.65 -13.03 43.34
C GLU A 189 -15.96 -13.30 44.68
N GLU A 190 -16.65 -12.94 45.77
CA GLU A 190 -16.29 -13.27 47.14
C GLU A 190 -16.23 -14.79 47.33
N ILE A 191 -15.05 -15.33 47.62
CA ILE A 191 -14.93 -16.64 48.25
C ILE A 191 -14.69 -16.40 49.75
N VAL A 192 -15.76 -16.52 50.53
CA VAL A 192 -15.72 -16.61 51.99
C VAL A 192 -15.14 -17.97 52.36
N VAL A 193 -13.87 -18.00 52.78
CA VAL A 193 -13.29 -19.18 53.44
C VAL A 193 -13.48 -19.02 54.95
N MET A 194 -14.45 -19.76 55.48
CA MET A 194 -14.61 -19.95 56.92
C MET A 194 -13.39 -20.69 57.48
N VAL A 195 -12.70 -20.08 58.44
CA VAL A 195 -11.70 -20.77 59.26
C VAL A 195 -12.27 -20.86 60.68
N SER A 196 -12.56 -22.08 61.12
CA SER A 196 -12.98 -22.37 62.49
C SER A 196 -11.87 -21.99 63.49
N PRO A 197 -12.22 -21.41 64.65
CA PRO A 197 -11.26 -21.04 65.66
C PRO A 197 -11.00 -22.22 66.61
N GLU A 198 -9.79 -22.77 66.61
CA GLU A 198 -9.34 -23.59 67.73
C GLU A 198 -8.01 -23.11 68.31
N SER A 199 -8.10 -22.80 69.60
CA SER A 199 -7.11 -22.95 70.68
C SER A 199 -5.91 -21.99 70.77
N ARG A 200 -6.06 -21.05 71.74
CA ARG A 200 -5.19 -20.80 72.92
C ARG A 200 -3.66 -20.90 72.74
N SER A 201 -2.93 -19.85 73.07
CA SER A 201 -2.43 -19.63 74.45
C SER A 201 -1.56 -18.37 74.56
N ASP A 202 -1.78 -17.64 75.66
CA ASP A 202 -0.95 -16.67 76.36
C ASP A 202 0.53 -16.55 75.96
N TYR A 203 1.04 -15.31 75.82
CA TYR A 203 2.28 -14.88 76.47
C TYR A 203 2.33 -13.36 76.63
N SER A 204 2.86 -12.95 77.78
CA SER A 204 2.91 -11.63 78.40
C SER A 204 4.25 -10.91 78.18
N GLY A 205 4.24 -9.58 78.37
CA GLY A 205 5.43 -8.71 78.53
C GLY A 205 5.95 -8.12 77.22
N VAL A 206 6.24 -6.82 77.09
CA VAL A 206 6.67 -5.78 78.05
C VAL A 206 6.10 -4.43 77.59
#